data_AF-A0A8H8S9Y1-F1
#
_entry.id   AF-A0A8H8S9Y1-F1
#
_cell.length_a   1.000
_cell.length_b   1.000
_cell.length_c   1.000
_cell.angle_alpha   90.00
_cell.angle_beta   90.00
_cell.angle_gamma   90.00
#
_symmetry.space_group_name_H-M   'P 1'
#
loop_
_entity.id
_entity.type
_entity.pdbx_description
1 polymer ?
#
loop_
_entity_poly.entity_id
_entity_poly.type
_entity_poly.pdbx_seq_one_letter_code
_entity_poly.pdbx_strand_id
1 'polypeptide(L)'
;MGTLKSASTSKTNTKANTSEGTSKASTSKADDTSKTNTSKKGANKDMNPGYRTCCQTIEWASFAARESMINWANMLQLEALHNQTRIAEHLAKLKVAKARADILDQEICLKELESAHLEQLSPAEREIHCHNIGLNHATDKENAEAHVAELWKQVIKLQTKLTKAETKAKKVQTEHDRMKLVIEHAQLAGARQGMEL
;
A
#
# COMPACT_ATOMS: atom_id res chain seq x y z
N MET A 1 12.95 41.75 7.97
CA MET A 1 14.32 41.98 8.48
C MET A 1 14.47 41.24 9.79
N GLY A 2 15.33 40.21 9.83
CA GLY A 2 15.47 39.31 10.97
C GLY A 2 15.80 37.89 10.53
N THR A 3 16.95 37.69 9.88
CA THR A 3 17.49 36.37 9.56
C THR A 3 18.17 35.77 10.79
N LEU A 4 17.84 34.53 11.14
CA LEU A 4 18.73 33.69 11.93
C LEU A 4 18.87 32.29 11.32
N LYS A 5 20.13 31.89 11.32
CA LYS A 5 20.83 30.87 10.54
C LYS A 5 21.39 29.87 11.54
N SER A 6 21.20 28.57 11.34
CA SER A 6 22.00 27.48 11.94
C SER A 6 21.63 26.20 11.19
N ALA A 7 22.46 25.69 10.28
CA ALA A 7 23.73 24.97 10.46
C ALA A 7 23.52 23.45 10.30
N SER A 8 24.06 22.94 9.19
CA SER A 8 24.16 21.54 8.78
C SER A 8 24.97 20.69 9.74
N THR A 9 24.62 19.40 9.86
CA THR A 9 25.64 18.35 10.00
C THR A 9 25.32 17.18 9.07
N SER A 10 26.20 16.99 8.10
CA SER A 10 26.37 15.77 7.32
C SER A 10 26.86 14.64 8.22
N LYS A 11 26.30 13.43 8.05
CA LYS A 11 27.04 12.18 8.28
C LYS A 11 26.79 11.21 7.12
N THR A 12 27.77 11.17 6.24
CA THR A 12 28.15 10.04 5.40
C THR A 12 28.45 8.82 6.25
N ASN A 13 27.95 7.64 5.87
CA ASN A 13 28.57 6.34 6.14
C ASN A 13 28.14 5.38 5.01
N THR A 14 28.99 5.16 4.02
CA THR A 14 30.03 4.10 3.93
C THR A 14 29.45 2.82 3.32
N LYS A 15 29.74 2.66 2.03
CA LYS A 15 29.61 1.44 1.24
C LYS A 15 30.86 0.61 1.50
N ALA A 16 30.72 -0.59 2.05
CA ALA A 16 31.78 -1.58 2.14
C ALA A 16 31.44 -2.75 1.23
N ASN A 17 32.25 -2.92 0.17
CA ASN A 17 32.40 -4.16 -0.58
C ASN A 17 33.34 -5.12 0.18
N THR A 18 33.48 -6.34 -0.36
CA THR A 18 34.35 -7.49 0.02
C THR A 18 33.59 -8.58 0.79
N SER A 19 33.77 -9.88 0.57
CA SER A 19 34.84 -10.61 -0.12
C SER A 19 34.31 -11.89 -0.79
N GLU A 20 35.13 -12.39 -1.71
CA GLU A 20 35.16 -13.77 -2.20
C GLU A 20 35.14 -14.79 -1.06
N GLY A 21 34.60 -15.99 -1.35
CA GLY A 21 34.56 -17.10 -0.41
C GLY A 21 34.04 -18.38 -1.06
N THR A 22 34.88 -18.93 -1.94
CA THR A 22 34.80 -20.27 -2.53
C THR A 22 34.59 -21.36 -1.48
N SER A 23 33.75 -22.37 -1.77
CA SER A 23 33.87 -23.68 -1.13
C SER A 23 33.48 -24.77 -2.13
N LYS A 24 34.52 -25.36 -2.73
CA LYS A 24 34.50 -26.68 -3.37
C LYS A 24 34.20 -27.72 -2.29
N ALA A 25 33.16 -28.54 -2.49
CA ALA A 25 33.09 -29.89 -1.93
C ALA A 25 33.35 -30.84 -3.11
N SER A 26 34.58 -31.30 -3.29
CA SER A 26 35.14 -32.52 -2.71
C SER A 26 34.45 -33.78 -3.22
N THR A 27 35.05 -34.30 -4.28
CA THR A 27 34.95 -35.65 -4.83
C THR A 27 35.08 -36.71 -3.74
N SER A 28 34.20 -37.72 -3.76
CA SER A 28 34.55 -39.04 -3.27
C SER A 28 34.26 -40.06 -4.36
N LYS A 29 35.33 -40.58 -4.96
CA LYS A 29 35.31 -41.85 -5.69
C LYS A 29 35.15 -42.96 -4.66
N ALA A 30 34.19 -43.84 -4.88
CA ALA A 30 34.23 -45.21 -4.37
C ALA A 30 33.86 -46.10 -5.56
N ASP A 31 34.83 -46.89 -6.00
CA ASP A 31 34.66 -47.93 -7.01
C ASP A 31 34.05 -49.19 -6.38
N ASP A 32 33.43 -49.93 -7.30
CA ASP A 32 33.21 -51.37 -7.37
C ASP A 32 31.97 -52.06 -6.75
N THR A 33 31.22 -52.63 -7.72
CA THR A 33 30.63 -53.97 -7.72
C THR A 33 29.37 -54.24 -6.91
N SER A 34 28.23 -54.24 -7.61
CA SER A 34 27.43 -55.46 -7.70
C SER A 34 26.46 -55.37 -8.89
N LYS A 35 26.69 -56.24 -9.87
CA LYS A 35 25.68 -56.56 -10.88
C LYS A 35 24.61 -57.42 -10.20
N THR A 36 23.40 -56.88 -10.05
CA THR A 36 22.19 -57.70 -9.88
C THR A 36 21.24 -57.39 -11.03
N ASN A 37 21.26 -58.27 -12.03
CA ASN A 37 20.21 -58.41 -13.03
C ASN A 37 18.95 -58.91 -12.34
N THR A 38 17.86 -58.12 -12.38
CA THR A 38 16.51 -58.70 -12.42
C THR A 38 15.64 -57.88 -13.36
N SER A 39 15.30 -58.56 -14.46
CA SER A 39 14.31 -58.21 -15.44
C SER A 39 12.97 -57.82 -14.79
N LYS A 40 12.52 -56.59 -15.05
CA LYS A 40 11.10 -56.29 -15.23
C LYS A 40 10.98 -55.28 -16.35
N LYS A 41 10.46 -55.77 -17.49
CA LYS A 41 9.81 -54.97 -18.53
C LYS A 41 8.90 -53.93 -17.86
N GLY A 42 9.31 -52.69 -17.98
CA GLY A 42 8.60 -51.51 -17.55
C GLY A 42 9.45 -50.36 -18.04
N ALA A 43 9.36 -50.06 -19.34
CA ALA A 43 10.02 -48.93 -19.96
C ALA A 43 9.45 -47.63 -19.38
N ASN A 44 9.80 -47.29 -18.14
CA ASN A 44 9.96 -45.89 -17.80
C ASN A 44 11.28 -45.50 -18.43
N LYS A 45 11.20 -44.93 -19.65
CA LYS A 45 12.32 -44.27 -20.31
C LYS A 45 13.07 -43.46 -19.27
N ASP A 46 14.34 -43.81 -19.08
CA ASP A 46 15.28 -43.08 -18.26
C ASP A 46 15.33 -41.63 -18.76
N MET A 47 14.50 -40.77 -18.20
CA MET A 47 14.68 -39.33 -18.35
C MET A 47 16.05 -39.03 -17.79
N ASN A 48 16.91 -38.45 -18.63
CA ASN A 48 18.26 -38.05 -18.27
C ASN A 48 18.23 -37.38 -16.87
N PRO A 49 19.03 -37.80 -15.89
CA PRO A 49 18.98 -37.25 -14.53
C PRO A 49 19.05 -35.72 -14.54
N GLY A 50 19.84 -35.13 -15.45
CA GLY A 50 19.92 -33.68 -15.65
C GLY A 50 18.62 -33.03 -16.14
N TYR A 51 17.80 -33.72 -16.94
CA TYR A 51 16.48 -33.26 -17.37
C TYR A 51 15.49 -33.26 -16.19
N ARG A 52 15.52 -34.31 -15.36
CA ARG A 52 14.65 -34.43 -14.18
C ARG A 52 14.95 -33.35 -13.14
N THR A 53 16.22 -33.08 -12.87
CA THR A 53 16.65 -32.01 -11.94
C THR A 53 16.34 -30.62 -12.49
N CYS A 54 16.46 -30.42 -13.82
CA CYS A 54 16.07 -29.17 -14.48
C CYS A 54 14.56 -28.89 -14.34
N CYS A 55 13.71 -29.88 -14.63
CA CYS A 55 12.26 -29.76 -14.48
C CYS A 55 11.85 -29.45 -13.04
N GLN A 56 12.42 -30.15 -12.05
CA GLN A 56 12.16 -29.86 -10.64
C GLN A 56 12.60 -28.44 -10.26
N THR A 57 13.78 -27.99 -10.69
CA THR A 57 14.27 -26.63 -10.37
C THR A 57 13.35 -25.55 -10.96
N ILE A 58 12.84 -25.75 -12.18
CA ILE A 58 11.88 -24.85 -12.83
C ILE A 58 10.55 -24.84 -12.07
N GLU A 59 10.04 -26.00 -11.64
CA GLU A 59 8.80 -26.10 -10.86
C GLU A 59 8.90 -25.37 -9.52
N TRP A 60 9.98 -25.58 -8.77
CA TRP A 60 10.20 -24.92 -7.48
C TRP A 60 10.40 -23.40 -7.62
N ALA A 61 11.16 -22.95 -8.63
CA ALA A 61 11.31 -21.51 -8.91
C ALA A 61 9.97 -20.87 -9.33
N SER A 62 9.16 -21.58 -10.13
CA SER A 62 7.83 -21.14 -10.52
C SER A 62 6.86 -21.07 -9.34
N PHE A 63 6.94 -22.01 -8.40
CA PHE A 63 6.16 -22.02 -7.17
C PHE A 63 6.53 -20.84 -6.25
N ALA A 64 7.81 -20.63 -5.98
CA ALA A 64 8.28 -19.51 -5.15
C ALA A 64 7.94 -18.15 -5.77
N ALA A 65 8.05 -18.02 -7.10
CA ALA A 65 7.63 -16.82 -7.82
C ALA A 65 6.12 -16.56 -7.70
N ARG A 66 5.30 -17.61 -7.74
CA ARG A 66 3.84 -17.52 -7.57
C ARG A 66 3.46 -17.07 -6.16
N GLU A 67 4.01 -17.71 -5.13
CA GLU A 67 3.72 -17.32 -3.73
C GLU A 67 4.18 -15.89 -3.45
N SER A 68 5.35 -15.49 -3.96
CA SER A 68 5.83 -14.11 -3.83
C SER A 68 4.88 -13.09 -4.48
N MET A 69 4.34 -13.38 -5.67
CA MET A 69 3.39 -12.48 -6.34
C MET A 69 2.04 -12.40 -5.63
N ILE A 70 1.52 -13.52 -5.11
CA ILE A 70 0.28 -13.55 -4.33
C ILE A 70 0.44 -12.70 -3.04
N ASN A 71 1.55 -12.87 -2.34
CA ASN A 71 1.83 -12.08 -1.13
C ASN A 71 1.95 -10.58 -1.43
N TRP A 72 2.59 -10.23 -2.54
CA TRP A 72 2.65 -8.83 -3.00
C TRP A 72 1.27 -8.27 -3.35
N ALA A 73 0.43 -9.03 -4.04
CA ALA A 73 -0.94 -8.61 -4.37
C ALA A 73 -1.78 -8.37 -3.10
N ASN A 74 -1.72 -9.30 -2.14
CA ASN A 74 -2.42 -9.17 -0.85
C ASN A 74 -1.93 -7.95 -0.06
N MET A 75 -0.61 -7.69 -0.02
CA MET A 75 -0.07 -6.50 0.63
C MET A 75 -0.57 -5.20 -0.01
N LEU A 76 -0.63 -5.13 -1.34
CA LEU A 76 -1.12 -3.94 -2.05
C LEU A 76 -2.62 -3.72 -1.84
N GLN A 77 -3.42 -4.78 -1.79
CA GLN A 77 -4.84 -4.71 -1.44
C GLN A 77 -5.05 -4.20 -0.01
N LEU A 78 -4.26 -4.70 0.95
CA LEU A 78 -4.31 -4.24 2.34
C LEU A 78 -3.92 -2.74 2.45
N GLU A 79 -2.91 -2.30 1.72
CA GLU A 79 -2.52 -0.88 1.66
C GLU A 79 -3.64 -0.01 1.07
N ALA A 80 -4.32 -0.47 0.02
CA ALA A 80 -5.46 0.23 -0.56
C ALA A 80 -6.62 0.35 0.44
N LEU A 81 -6.98 -0.74 1.13
CA LEU A 81 -8.02 -0.73 2.17
C LEU A 81 -7.69 0.26 3.29
N HIS A 82 -6.46 0.23 3.81
CA HIS A 82 -6.02 1.14 4.86
C HIS A 82 -6.10 2.62 4.42
N ASN A 83 -5.73 2.93 3.17
CA ASN A 83 -5.87 4.28 2.64
C ASN A 83 -7.35 4.70 2.50
N GLN A 84 -8.24 3.80 2.09
CA GLN A 84 -9.69 4.07 2.04
C GLN A 84 -10.26 4.37 3.43
N THR A 85 -9.89 3.60 4.45
CA THR A 85 -10.33 3.85 5.84
C THR A 85 -9.88 5.23 6.31
N ARG A 86 -8.62 5.61 6.09
CA ARG A 86 -8.11 6.94 6.49
C ARG A 86 -8.84 8.07 5.76
N ILE A 87 -9.14 7.90 4.47
CA ILE A 87 -9.94 8.88 3.72
C ILE A 87 -11.32 9.05 4.36
N ALA A 88 -12.00 7.94 4.70
CA ALA A 88 -13.31 7.99 5.35
C ALA A 88 -13.26 8.72 6.71
N GLU A 89 -12.21 8.47 7.51
CA GLU A 89 -11.98 9.17 8.77
C GLU A 89 -11.78 10.68 8.58
N HIS A 90 -10.96 11.08 7.60
CA HIS A 90 -10.74 12.51 7.32
C HIS A 90 -12.01 13.19 6.76
N LEU A 91 -12.80 12.49 5.95
CA LEU A 91 -14.09 12.99 5.47
C LEU A 91 -15.10 13.15 6.62
N ALA A 92 -15.11 12.24 7.59
CA ALA A 92 -15.94 12.39 8.80
C ALA A 92 -15.51 13.61 9.61
N LYS A 93 -14.20 13.80 9.84
CA LYS A 93 -13.66 15.00 10.51
C LYS A 93 -14.01 16.28 9.76
N LEU A 94 -13.95 16.27 8.43
CA LEU A 94 -14.30 17.41 7.60
C LEU A 94 -15.78 17.76 7.69
N LYS A 95 -16.69 16.77 7.72
CA LYS A 95 -18.11 17.01 7.94
C LYS A 95 -18.37 17.67 9.29
N VAL A 96 -17.69 17.21 10.36
CA VAL A 96 -17.82 17.81 11.70
C VAL A 96 -17.24 19.23 11.72
N ALA A 97 -16.06 19.45 11.13
CA ALA A 97 -15.44 20.77 11.06
C ALA A 97 -16.30 21.77 10.26
N LYS A 98 -16.88 21.32 9.15
CA LYS A 98 -17.80 22.11 8.34
C LYS A 98 -19.09 22.44 9.10
N ALA A 99 -19.73 21.43 9.71
CA ALA A 99 -20.91 21.66 10.53
C ALA A 99 -20.62 22.62 11.69
N ARG A 100 -19.41 22.56 12.29
CA ARG A 100 -19.00 23.51 13.33
C ARG A 100 -18.84 24.94 12.80
N ALA A 101 -18.28 25.12 11.60
CA ALA A 101 -18.20 26.44 10.96
C ALA A 101 -19.59 27.00 10.64
N ASP A 102 -20.51 26.14 10.15
CA ASP A 102 -21.89 26.51 9.85
C ASP A 102 -22.70 26.84 11.12
N ILE A 103 -22.48 26.10 12.21
CA ILE A 103 -23.13 26.30 13.52
C ILE A 103 -22.63 27.57 14.22
N LEU A 104 -21.33 27.90 14.08
CA LEU A 104 -20.74 29.11 14.67
C LEU A 104 -21.48 30.40 14.24
N ASP A 105 -21.99 30.44 13.01
CA ASP A 105 -22.72 31.61 12.48
C ASP A 105 -24.11 31.78 13.13
N GLN A 106 -24.78 30.71 13.59
CA GLN A 106 -26.16 30.77 14.10
C GLN A 106 -26.28 30.54 15.63
N GLU A 107 -25.56 29.57 16.19
CA GLU A 107 -25.69 29.21 17.60
C GLU A 107 -25.06 30.24 18.53
N ILE A 108 -23.98 30.92 18.12
CA ILE A 108 -23.34 31.91 18.99
C ILE A 108 -24.27 33.11 19.18
N CYS A 109 -24.87 33.60 18.10
CA CYS A 109 -25.89 34.67 18.16
C CYS A 109 -27.07 34.26 19.06
N LEU A 110 -27.61 33.05 18.90
CA LEU A 110 -28.75 32.59 19.71
C LEU A 110 -28.40 32.35 21.19
N LYS A 111 -27.27 31.71 21.51
CA LYS A 111 -26.85 31.47 22.90
C LYS A 111 -26.50 32.75 23.65
N GLU A 112 -25.82 33.69 22.99
CA GLU A 112 -25.52 34.99 23.59
C GLU A 112 -26.81 35.78 23.84
N LEU A 113 -27.75 35.80 22.88
CA LEU A 113 -29.07 36.42 23.04
C LEU A 113 -29.88 35.83 24.20
N GLU A 114 -29.87 34.50 24.36
CA GLU A 114 -30.52 33.80 25.48
C GLU A 114 -29.82 34.07 26.82
N SER A 115 -28.48 34.11 26.85
CA SER A 115 -27.71 34.31 28.07
C SER A 115 -27.82 35.73 28.64
N ALA A 116 -27.90 36.73 27.76
CA ALA A 116 -27.92 38.14 28.16
C ALA A 116 -29.33 38.66 28.52
N HIS A 117 -30.36 37.80 28.52
CA HIS A 117 -31.76 38.17 28.81
C HIS A 117 -32.23 39.35 27.93
N LEU A 118 -31.78 39.38 26.67
CA LEU A 118 -32.01 40.47 25.73
C LEU A 118 -33.42 40.44 25.10
N GLU A 119 -34.38 39.75 25.73
CA GLU A 119 -35.78 39.79 25.32
C GLU A 119 -36.35 41.23 25.31
N GLN A 120 -35.71 42.15 26.03
CA GLN A 120 -36.04 43.57 26.07
C GLN A 120 -35.46 44.41 24.92
N LEU A 121 -34.52 43.87 24.14
CA LEU A 121 -33.95 44.60 23.00
C LEU A 121 -34.94 44.65 21.83
N SER A 122 -34.97 45.80 21.16
CA SER A 122 -35.67 45.92 19.89
C SER A 122 -35.07 44.93 18.86
N PRO A 123 -35.86 44.50 17.86
CA PRO A 123 -35.37 43.63 16.79
C PRO A 123 -34.09 44.17 16.12
N ALA A 124 -33.98 45.50 15.96
CA ALA A 124 -32.81 46.15 15.37
C ALA A 124 -31.55 46.04 16.27
N GLU A 125 -31.69 46.20 17.58
CA GLU A 125 -30.57 46.07 18.51
C GLU A 125 -30.07 44.62 18.62
N ARG A 126 -30.99 43.64 18.52
CA ARG A 126 -30.61 42.23 18.44
C ARG A 126 -29.82 41.91 17.18
N GLU A 127 -30.22 42.47 16.04
CA GLU A 127 -29.51 42.31 14.78
C GLU A 127 -28.10 42.91 14.83
N ILE A 128 -27.96 44.13 15.39
CA ILE A 128 -26.66 44.78 15.59
C ILE A 128 -25.77 43.97 16.56
N HIS A 129 -26.35 43.45 17.64
CA HIS A 129 -25.62 42.67 18.63
C HIS A 129 -25.10 41.34 18.05
N CYS A 130 -25.94 40.61 17.32
CA CYS A 130 -25.52 39.40 16.60
C CYS A 130 -24.50 39.70 15.52
N HIS A 131 -24.61 40.84 14.83
CA HIS A 131 -23.59 41.24 13.86
C HIS A 131 -22.22 41.49 14.53
N ASN A 132 -22.19 42.13 15.70
CA ASN A 132 -20.96 42.39 16.46
C ASN A 132 -20.35 41.11 17.05
N ILE A 133 -21.17 40.19 17.53
CA ILE A 133 -20.74 38.84 17.94
C ILE A 133 -20.13 38.10 16.74
N GLY A 134 -20.80 38.16 15.58
CA GLY A 134 -20.28 37.59 14.33
C GLY A 134 -18.93 38.21 13.92
N LEU A 135 -18.74 39.51 14.12
CA LEU A 135 -17.45 40.19 13.90
C LEU A 135 -16.36 39.72 14.87
N ASN A 136 -16.71 39.48 16.15
CA ASN A 136 -15.76 39.00 17.16
C ASN A 136 -15.36 37.52 16.95
N HIS A 137 -16.25 36.70 16.41
CA HIS A 137 -15.95 35.30 16.07
C HIS A 137 -15.47 35.09 14.63
N ALA A 138 -15.25 36.18 13.87
CA ALA A 138 -14.71 36.10 12.51
C ALA A 138 -13.35 35.38 12.45
N THR A 139 -12.50 35.57 13.47
CA THR A 139 -11.20 34.88 13.56
C THR A 139 -11.36 33.38 13.86
N ASP A 140 -12.37 32.99 14.67
CA ASP A 140 -12.67 31.58 14.93
C ASP A 140 -13.20 30.87 13.68
N LYS A 141 -14.00 31.60 12.88
CA LYS A 141 -14.47 31.15 11.58
C LYS A 141 -13.32 30.97 10.59
N GLU A 142 -12.44 31.96 10.46
CA GLU A 142 -11.25 31.88 9.61
C GLU A 142 -10.36 30.69 10.01
N ASN A 143 -10.17 30.46 11.32
CA ASN A 143 -9.43 29.31 11.83
C ASN A 143 -10.13 27.97 11.50
N ALA A 144 -11.46 27.91 11.61
CA ALA A 144 -12.24 26.72 11.27
C ALA A 144 -12.18 26.43 9.76
N GLU A 145 -12.31 27.44 8.91
CA GLU A 145 -12.18 27.36 7.46
C GLU A 145 -10.75 26.93 7.05
N ALA A 146 -9.72 27.48 7.69
CA ALA A 146 -8.33 27.05 7.49
C ALA A 146 -8.12 25.57 7.86
N HIS A 147 -8.72 25.11 8.97
CA HIS A 147 -8.67 23.71 9.37
C HIS A 147 -9.41 22.80 8.37
N VAL A 148 -10.55 23.23 7.83
CA VAL A 148 -11.27 22.52 6.75
C VAL A 148 -10.39 22.42 5.50
N ALA A 149 -9.71 23.49 5.10
CA ALA A 149 -8.82 23.51 3.95
C ALA A 149 -7.62 22.55 4.12
N GLU A 150 -7.02 22.49 5.32
CA GLU A 150 -5.94 21.56 5.63
C GLU A 150 -6.42 20.10 5.64
N LEU A 151 -7.58 19.81 6.22
CA LEU A 151 -8.18 18.47 6.16
C LEU A 151 -8.46 18.05 4.70
N TRP A 152 -8.95 18.97 3.87
CA TRP A 152 -9.18 18.70 2.44
C TRP A 152 -7.89 18.38 1.69
N LYS A 153 -6.81 19.11 1.98
CA LYS A 153 -5.48 18.85 1.42
C LYS A 153 -4.97 17.45 1.82
N GLN A 154 -5.21 17.02 3.06
CA GLN A 154 -4.86 15.67 3.51
C GLN A 154 -5.67 14.60 2.79
N VAL A 155 -6.97 14.83 2.56
CA VAL A 155 -7.84 13.94 1.76
C VAL A 155 -7.29 13.79 0.35
N ILE A 156 -6.99 14.90 -0.35
CA ILE A 156 -6.43 14.88 -1.72
C ILE A 156 -5.10 14.09 -1.76
N LYS A 157 -4.23 14.31 -0.77
CA LYS A 157 -2.94 13.61 -0.68
C LYS A 157 -3.13 12.10 -0.50
N LEU A 158 -4.07 11.69 0.35
CA LEU A 158 -4.40 10.28 0.56
C LEU A 158 -5.05 9.66 -0.68
N GLN A 159 -5.94 10.38 -1.36
CA GLN A 159 -6.56 9.93 -2.61
C GLN A 159 -5.52 9.70 -3.70
N THR A 160 -4.51 10.58 -3.79
CA THR A 160 -3.39 10.40 -4.72
C THR A 160 -2.53 9.17 -4.37
N LYS A 161 -2.38 8.84 -3.08
CA LYS A 161 -1.69 7.61 -2.67
C LYS A 161 -2.51 6.38 -3.00
N LEU A 162 -3.82 6.43 -2.77
CA LEU A 162 -4.76 5.36 -3.08
C LEU A 162 -4.72 5.02 -4.58
N THR A 163 -4.87 6.01 -5.46
CA THR A 163 -4.84 5.79 -6.92
C THR A 163 -3.51 5.20 -7.40
N LYS A 164 -2.39 5.64 -6.81
CA LYS A 164 -1.06 5.04 -7.08
C LYS A 164 -0.98 3.59 -6.61
N ALA A 165 -1.50 3.27 -5.43
CA ALA A 165 -1.51 1.91 -4.90
C ALA A 165 -2.39 0.98 -5.75
N GLU A 166 -3.61 1.41 -6.11
CA GLU A 166 -4.53 0.67 -6.99
C GLU A 166 -3.92 0.43 -8.38
N THR A 167 -3.25 1.43 -8.94
CA THR A 167 -2.55 1.29 -10.23
C THR A 167 -1.43 0.26 -10.15
N LYS A 168 -0.64 0.25 -9.06
CA LYS A 168 0.39 -0.76 -8.83
C LYS A 168 -0.22 -2.16 -8.65
N ALA A 169 -1.29 -2.27 -7.87
CA ALA A 169 -2.02 -3.52 -7.67
C ALA A 169 -2.50 -4.10 -9.00
N LYS A 170 -3.10 -3.27 -9.87
CA LYS A 170 -3.54 -3.68 -11.21
C LYS A 170 -2.40 -4.17 -12.09
N LYS A 171 -1.24 -3.50 -12.05
CA LYS A 171 -0.03 -3.95 -12.79
C LYS A 171 0.46 -5.30 -12.28
N VAL A 172 0.57 -5.47 -10.97
CA VAL A 172 0.98 -6.75 -10.35
C VAL A 172 -0.01 -7.86 -10.69
N GLN A 173 -1.32 -7.56 -10.67
CA GLN A 173 -2.35 -8.54 -11.06
C GLN A 173 -2.20 -8.94 -12.53
N THR A 174 -1.93 -8.00 -13.43
CA THR A 174 -1.73 -8.28 -14.86
C THR A 174 -0.52 -9.19 -15.08
N GLU A 175 0.60 -8.93 -14.38
CA GLU A 175 1.79 -9.77 -14.46
C GLU A 175 1.57 -11.16 -13.85
N HIS A 176 0.80 -11.24 -12.77
CA HIS A 176 0.38 -12.52 -12.18
C HIS A 176 -0.45 -13.34 -13.19
N ASP A 177 -1.44 -12.73 -13.85
CA ASP A 177 -2.28 -13.41 -14.82
C ASP A 177 -1.47 -13.86 -16.05
N ARG A 178 -0.51 -13.03 -16.50
CA ARG A 178 0.45 -13.39 -17.54
C ARG A 178 1.30 -14.60 -17.15
N MET A 179 1.83 -14.63 -15.92
CA MET A 179 2.62 -15.76 -15.42
C MET A 179 1.79 -17.04 -15.34
N LYS A 180 0.52 -16.94 -14.91
CA LYS A 180 -0.40 -18.07 -14.88
C LYS A 180 -0.57 -18.70 -16.26
N LEU A 181 -0.76 -17.88 -17.30
CA LEU A 181 -0.84 -18.36 -18.69
C LEU A 181 0.46 -19.07 -19.12
N VAL A 182 1.63 -18.50 -18.80
CA VAL A 182 2.92 -19.13 -19.14
C VAL A 182 3.06 -20.52 -18.49
N ILE A 183 2.65 -20.66 -17.22
CA ILE A 183 2.68 -21.94 -16.51
C ILE A 183 1.71 -22.94 -17.16
N GLU A 184 0.48 -22.52 -17.48
CA GLU A 184 -0.50 -23.38 -18.15
C GLU A 184 0.03 -23.85 -19.52
N HIS A 185 0.66 -22.96 -20.28
CA HIS A 185 1.32 -23.31 -21.54
C HIS A 185 2.50 -24.29 -21.35
N ALA A 186 3.32 -24.09 -20.32
CA ALA A 186 4.44 -24.98 -20.01
C ALA A 186 3.96 -26.39 -19.60
N GLN A 187 2.90 -26.48 -18.79
CA GLN A 187 2.27 -27.75 -18.41
C GLN A 187 1.71 -28.49 -19.62
N LEU A 188 1.03 -27.80 -20.53
CA LEU A 188 0.53 -28.38 -21.78
C LEU A 188 1.66 -28.84 -22.71
N ALA A 189 2.74 -28.05 -22.82
CA ALA A 189 3.90 -28.41 -23.63
C ALA A 189 4.63 -29.65 -23.06
N GLY A 190 4.81 -29.72 -21.74
CA GLY A 190 5.39 -30.89 -21.07
C GLY A 190 4.52 -32.14 -21.23
N ALA A 191 3.20 -32.01 -21.11
CA ALA A 191 2.26 -33.12 -21.35
C ALA A 191 2.32 -33.63 -22.80
N ARG A 192 2.48 -32.74 -23.79
CA ARG A 192 2.65 -33.12 -25.20
C ARG A 192 3.95 -33.89 -25.44
N GLN A 193 5.08 -33.41 -24.93
CA GLN A 193 6.36 -34.12 -25.07
C GLN A 193 6.34 -35.49 -24.39
N GLY A 194 5.64 -35.62 -23.25
CA GLY A 194 5.45 -36.90 -22.57
C GLY A 194 4.53 -37.89 -23.31
N MET A 195 3.69 -37.43 -24.24
CA MET A 195 2.88 -38.30 -25.11
C MET A 195 3.59 -38.68 -26.42
N GLU A 196 4.54 -37.85 -26.88
CA GLU A 196 5.32 -38.10 -28.10
C GLU A 196 6.51 -39.05 -27.85
N LEU A 197 6.99 -39.12 -26.59
CA LEU A 197 7.95 -40.12 -26.11
C LEU A 197 7.24 -41.44 -25.75
#